data_AF-A0A8J7VP57-F1
#
_entry.id   AF-A0A8J7VP57-F1
#
_cell.length_a   1.000
_cell.length_b   1.000
_cell.length_c   1.000
_cell.angle_alpha   90.00
_cell.angle_beta   90.00
_cell.angle_gamma   90.00
#
_symmetry.space_group_name_H-M   'P 1'
#
loop_
_entity.id
_entity.type
_entity.pdbx_description
1 polymer ?
#
loop_
_entity_poly.entity_id
_entity_poly.type
_entity_poly.pdbx_seq_one_letter_code
_entity_poly.pdbx_strand_id
1 'polypeptide(L)'
;MAVSLTKTTDIERIRTFVAVRRAARPARRAAFSLALPLVAFLVIAFVAPILYLLVTAVGNPETRSVLPQTLVALQAWDGKDVPDEAVFAALAVDLKQAKQDSTAALVGKRLNYEISGMRSRMLSASRMAAGLDTGPYRDKFLEADPLWASPDTWTVIKRNGASWTPY
;
A
#
# COMPACT_ATOMS: atom_id res chain seq x y z
N MET A 1 -65.39 -44.82 -9.51
CA MET A 1 -64.91 -44.01 -10.66
C MET A 1 -64.49 -42.57 -10.31
N ALA A 2 -65.08 -41.90 -9.30
CA ALA A 2 -64.78 -40.48 -9.01
C ALA A 2 -63.35 -40.17 -8.49
N VAL A 3 -62.71 -41.08 -7.77
CA VAL A 3 -61.35 -40.89 -7.18
C VAL A 3 -60.23 -40.93 -8.25
N SER A 4 -60.48 -41.59 -9.40
CA SER A 4 -59.49 -41.68 -10.48
C SER A 4 -59.40 -40.40 -11.32
N LEU A 5 -60.46 -39.58 -11.35
CA LEU A 5 -60.54 -38.37 -12.16
C LEU A 5 -59.86 -37.18 -11.48
N THR A 6 -59.96 -37.07 -10.16
CA THR A 6 -59.30 -36.04 -9.32
C THR A 6 -57.78 -36.21 -9.30
N LYS A 7 -57.29 -37.45 -9.20
CA LYS A 7 -55.85 -37.75 -9.21
C LYS A 7 -55.18 -37.35 -10.53
N THR A 8 -55.88 -37.53 -11.66
CA THR A 8 -55.38 -37.15 -13.00
C THR A 8 -55.32 -35.63 -13.17
N THR A 9 -56.31 -34.90 -12.67
CA THR A 9 -56.36 -33.42 -12.76
C THR A 9 -55.27 -32.77 -11.90
N ASP A 10 -54.96 -33.30 -10.72
CA ASP A 10 -53.85 -32.80 -9.90
C ASP A 10 -52.48 -33.05 -10.53
N ILE A 11 -52.28 -34.21 -11.16
CA ILE A 11 -51.03 -34.55 -11.86
C ILE A 11 -50.81 -33.62 -13.07
N GLU A 12 -51.85 -33.30 -13.83
CA GLU A 12 -51.77 -32.35 -14.94
C GLU A 12 -51.44 -30.93 -14.49
N ARG A 13 -52.05 -30.46 -13.39
CA ARG A 13 -51.75 -29.15 -12.79
C ARG A 13 -50.28 -29.07 -12.35
N ILE A 14 -49.78 -30.08 -11.63
CA ILE A 14 -48.38 -30.10 -11.19
C ILE A 14 -47.43 -30.07 -12.39
N ARG A 15 -47.73 -30.84 -13.44
CA ARG A 15 -46.94 -30.85 -14.68
C ARG A 15 -46.95 -29.49 -15.38
N THR A 16 -48.09 -28.81 -15.45
CA THR A 16 -48.18 -27.46 -16.04
C THR A 16 -47.40 -26.43 -15.23
N PHE A 17 -47.53 -26.41 -13.89
CA PHE A 17 -46.73 -25.51 -13.05
C PHE A 17 -45.22 -25.75 -13.20
N VAL A 18 -44.78 -27.01 -13.27
CA VAL A 18 -43.37 -27.35 -13.49
C VAL A 18 -42.90 -26.98 -14.91
N ALA A 19 -43.74 -27.17 -15.93
CA ALA A 19 -43.45 -26.79 -17.31
C ALA A 19 -43.33 -25.27 -17.46
N VAL A 20 -44.26 -24.50 -16.90
CA VAL A 20 -44.22 -23.02 -16.88
C VAL A 20 -42.97 -22.52 -16.14
N ARG A 21 -42.64 -23.12 -14.99
CA ARG A 21 -41.44 -22.76 -14.23
C ARG A 21 -40.14 -23.12 -14.97
N ARG A 22 -40.13 -24.16 -15.82
CA ARG A 22 -39.01 -24.47 -16.72
C ARG A 22 -38.93 -23.48 -17.89
N ALA A 23 -40.07 -23.12 -18.48
CA ALA A 23 -40.16 -22.14 -19.56
C ALA A 23 -39.71 -20.73 -19.12
N ALA A 24 -39.89 -20.39 -17.84
CA ALA A 24 -39.42 -19.12 -17.27
C ALA A 24 -37.89 -19.06 -16.96
N ARG A 25 -37.17 -20.19 -16.99
CA ARG A 25 -35.71 -20.25 -16.72
C ARG A 25 -34.86 -19.53 -17.77
N PRO A 26 -35.06 -19.71 -19.08
CA PRO A 26 -34.31 -18.96 -20.10
C PRO A 26 -34.55 -17.45 -19.98
N ALA A 27 -35.79 -17.00 -19.71
CA ALA A 27 -36.09 -15.58 -19.49
C ALA A 27 -35.36 -15.00 -18.27
N ARG A 28 -35.28 -15.74 -17.15
CA ARG A 28 -34.49 -15.33 -15.98
C ARG A 28 -32.99 -15.28 -16.27
N ARG A 29 -32.44 -16.28 -16.97
CA ARG A 29 -31.02 -16.28 -17.35
C ARG A 29 -30.68 -15.14 -18.31
N ALA A 30 -31.59 -14.84 -19.25
CA ALA A 30 -31.47 -13.71 -20.16
C ALA A 30 -31.50 -12.36 -19.40
N ALA A 31 -32.37 -12.22 -18.39
CA ALA A 31 -32.40 -11.04 -17.53
C ALA A 31 -31.11 -10.87 -16.73
N PHE A 32 -30.56 -11.96 -16.17
CA PHE A 32 -29.26 -11.91 -15.48
C PHE A 32 -28.10 -11.63 -16.45
N SER A 33 -28.12 -12.18 -17.66
CA SER A 33 -27.08 -11.89 -18.67
C SER A 33 -27.17 -10.46 -19.21
N LEU A 34 -28.33 -9.81 -19.17
CA LEU A 34 -28.47 -8.38 -19.50
C LEU A 34 -27.90 -7.48 -18.40
N ALA A 35 -28.00 -7.90 -17.14
CA ALA A 35 -27.45 -7.16 -16.01
C ALA A 35 -25.93 -7.41 -15.80
N LEU A 36 -25.41 -8.55 -16.26
CA LEU A 36 -24.02 -8.97 -16.07
C LEU A 36 -22.99 -7.94 -16.58
N PRO A 37 -23.12 -7.32 -17.78
CA PRO A 37 -22.16 -6.34 -18.28
C PRO A 37 -22.12 -5.08 -17.42
N LEU A 38 -23.29 -4.64 -16.93
CA LEU A 38 -23.39 -3.47 -16.06
C LEU A 38 -22.73 -3.74 -14.69
N VAL A 39 -22.97 -4.92 -14.12
CA VAL A 39 -22.32 -5.33 -12.86
C VAL A 39 -20.81 -5.48 -13.05
N ALA A 40 -20.35 -6.11 -14.13
CA ALA A 40 -18.94 -6.25 -14.43
C ALA A 40 -18.26 -4.88 -14.59
N PHE A 41 -18.89 -3.95 -15.31
CA PHE A 41 -18.43 -2.58 -15.43
C PHE A 41 -18.29 -1.91 -14.06
N LEU A 42 -19.29 -2.04 -13.18
CA LEU A 42 -19.25 -1.46 -11.84
C LEU A 42 -18.13 -2.07 -10.97
N VAL A 43 -17.92 -3.39 -11.06
CA VAL A 43 -16.83 -4.06 -10.34
C VAL A 43 -15.47 -3.56 -10.82
N ILE A 44 -15.27 -3.43 -12.13
CA ILE A 44 -14.00 -2.99 -12.71
C ILE A 44 -13.75 -1.50 -12.44
N ALA A 45 -14.77 -0.65 -12.59
CA ALA A 45 -14.63 0.80 -12.46
C ALA A 45 -14.57 1.28 -11.02
N PHE A 46 -15.21 0.57 -10.08
CA PHE A 46 -15.31 1.01 -8.68
C PHE A 46 -14.68 0.01 -7.71
N VAL A 47 -15.14 -1.25 -7.71
CA VAL A 47 -14.75 -2.23 -6.68
C VAL A 47 -13.26 -2.56 -6.76
N ALA A 48 -12.74 -2.83 -7.96
CA ALA A 48 -11.33 -3.16 -8.15
C ALA A 48 -10.38 -2.01 -7.72
N PRO A 49 -10.59 -0.75 -8.15
CA PRO A 49 -9.82 0.39 -7.65
C PRO A 49 -9.92 0.58 -6.13
N ILE A 50 -11.11 0.42 -5.54
CA ILE A 50 -11.28 0.55 -4.09
C ILE A 50 -10.50 -0.52 -3.34
N LEU A 51 -10.59 -1.78 -3.78
CA LEU A 51 -9.82 -2.88 -3.18
C LEU A 51 -8.32 -2.64 -3.33
N TYR A 52 -7.88 -2.19 -4.50
CA TYR A 52 -6.49 -1.81 -4.75
C TYR A 52 -6.02 -0.72 -3.77
N LEU A 53 -6.81 0.33 -3.58
CA LEU A 53 -6.50 1.40 -2.62
C LEU A 53 -6.48 0.90 -1.17
N LEU A 54 -7.40 0.00 -0.79
CA LEU A 54 -7.47 -0.57 0.56
C LEU A 54 -6.26 -1.45 0.89
N VAL A 55 -5.86 -2.35 -0.02
CA VAL A 55 -4.67 -3.20 0.20
C VAL A 55 -3.40 -2.36 0.22
N THR A 56 -3.31 -1.33 -0.62
CA THR A 56 -2.17 -0.39 -0.65
C THR A 56 -2.12 0.48 0.61
N ALA A 57 -3.25 0.77 1.26
CA ALA A 57 -3.30 1.56 2.49
C ALA A 57 -2.77 0.80 3.72
N VAL A 58 -2.83 -0.53 3.73
CA VAL A 58 -2.41 -1.38 4.86
C VAL A 58 -0.99 -1.92 4.67
N GLY A 59 -0.61 -2.28 3.44
CA GLY A 59 0.67 -2.90 3.14
C GLY A 59 1.74 -1.88 2.77
N ASN A 60 2.40 -1.25 3.74
CA ASN A 60 3.59 -0.46 3.44
C ASN A 60 4.53 -0.30 4.66
N PRO A 61 5.50 -1.22 4.85
CA PRO A 61 6.64 -0.98 5.73
C PRO A 61 7.62 -0.01 5.03
N GLU A 62 7.21 1.26 4.94
CA GLU A 62 7.79 2.28 4.04
C GLU A 62 9.26 2.61 4.32
N THR A 63 9.75 2.40 5.55
CA THR A 63 11.10 2.84 5.92
C THR A 63 12.17 1.81 5.56
N ARG A 64 11.89 0.51 5.72
CA ARG A 64 12.89 -0.54 5.45
C ARG A 64 13.09 -0.81 3.96
N SER A 65 12.03 -0.71 3.16
CA SER A 65 12.14 -0.86 1.70
C SER A 65 12.86 0.33 1.06
N VAL A 66 12.74 1.52 1.65
CA VAL A 66 13.28 2.76 1.08
C VAL A 66 14.67 3.09 1.61
N LEU A 67 14.98 2.76 2.87
CA LEU A 67 16.28 3.03 3.52
C LEU A 67 17.05 1.75 3.94
N PRO A 68 17.17 0.73 3.08
CA PRO A 68 17.77 -0.54 3.47
C PRO A 68 19.24 -0.41 3.91
N GLN A 69 20.06 0.38 3.21
CA GLN A 69 21.48 0.51 3.53
C GLN A 69 21.70 1.35 4.79
N THR A 70 20.93 2.42 4.93
CA THR A 70 20.96 3.31 6.10
C THR A 70 20.64 2.54 7.37
N LEU A 71 19.62 1.67 7.32
CA LEU A 71 19.23 0.87 8.47
C LEU A 71 20.28 -0.17 8.85
N VAL A 72 20.99 -0.75 7.87
CA VAL A 72 22.12 -1.65 8.14
C VAL A 72 23.27 -0.88 8.80
N ALA A 73 23.65 0.29 8.27
CA ALA A 73 24.70 1.12 8.85
C ALA A 73 24.35 1.58 10.29
N LEU A 74 23.09 1.92 10.54
CA LEU A 74 22.59 2.31 11.86
C LEU A 74 22.60 1.17 12.90
N GLN A 75 22.79 -0.10 12.51
CA GLN A 75 22.91 -1.20 13.48
C GLN A 75 24.15 -1.04 14.37
N ALA A 76 25.27 -0.59 13.77
CA ALA A 76 26.53 -0.36 14.48
C ALA A 76 26.54 0.94 15.32
N TRP A 77 25.59 1.84 15.07
CA TRP A 77 25.49 3.10 15.78
C TRP A 77 24.90 2.94 17.19
N ASP A 78 25.53 3.62 18.16
CA ASP A 78 25.27 3.48 19.61
C ASP A 78 24.06 4.27 20.12
N GLY A 79 23.50 5.16 19.30
CA GLY A 79 22.31 5.93 19.63
C GLY A 79 22.55 7.23 20.39
N LYS A 80 23.80 7.64 20.65
CA LYS A 80 24.11 8.81 21.49
C LYS A 80 24.39 10.07 20.69
N ASP A 81 25.36 9.98 19.80
CA ASP A 81 25.84 11.13 19.01
C ASP A 81 25.34 11.07 17.57
N VAL A 82 25.58 12.14 16.80
CA VAL A 82 25.33 12.13 15.36
C VAL A 82 26.15 10.99 14.72
N PRO A 83 25.54 10.12 13.88
CA PRO A 83 26.24 9.03 13.24
C PRO A 83 27.46 9.46 12.42
N ASP A 84 28.30 8.48 12.12
CA ASP A 84 29.50 8.65 11.31
C ASP A 84 29.17 8.79 9.82
N GLU A 85 30.18 9.16 9.04
CA GLU A 85 30.07 9.36 7.58
C GLU A 85 29.49 8.14 6.85
N ALA A 86 29.73 6.92 7.35
CA ALA A 86 29.21 5.70 6.73
C ALA A 86 27.68 5.66 6.71
N VAL A 87 27.02 6.13 7.78
CA VAL A 87 25.55 6.22 7.84
C VAL A 87 25.02 7.28 6.88
N PHE A 88 25.71 8.42 6.75
CA PHE A 88 25.32 9.48 5.80
C PHE A 88 25.53 9.06 4.35
N ALA A 89 26.60 8.33 4.05
CA ALA A 89 26.84 7.77 2.73
C ALA A 89 25.74 6.76 2.34
N ALA A 90 25.38 5.86 3.26
CA ALA A 90 24.27 4.92 3.07
C ALA A 90 22.94 5.65 2.86
N LEU A 91 22.67 6.72 3.62
CA LEU A 91 21.49 7.56 3.44
C LEU A 91 21.48 8.24 2.07
N ALA A 92 22.62 8.76 1.59
CA ALA A 92 22.70 9.38 0.28
C ALA A 92 22.37 8.39 -0.85
N VAL A 93 22.89 7.16 -0.76
CA VAL A 93 22.62 6.11 -1.74
C VAL A 93 21.15 5.71 -1.73
N ASP A 94 20.59 5.43 -0.56
CA ASP A 94 19.18 5.07 -0.41
C ASP A 94 18.27 6.19 -0.92
N LEU A 95 18.58 7.46 -0.64
CA LEU A 95 17.78 8.59 -1.10
C LEU A 95 17.90 8.87 -2.60
N LYS A 96 19.06 8.60 -3.20
CA LYS A 96 19.24 8.65 -4.66
C LYS A 96 18.35 7.60 -5.34
N GLN A 97 18.31 6.38 -4.79
CA GLN A 97 17.40 5.33 -5.26
C GLN A 97 15.93 5.70 -5.04
N ALA A 98 15.59 6.17 -3.83
CA ALA A 98 14.23 6.57 -3.48
C ALA A 98 13.70 7.73 -4.34
N LYS A 99 14.59 8.56 -4.87
CA LYS A 99 14.25 9.61 -5.83
C LYS A 99 13.91 9.03 -7.21
N GLN A 100 14.68 8.05 -7.68
CA GLN A 100 14.42 7.35 -8.95
C GLN A 100 13.09 6.59 -8.89
N ASP A 101 12.83 5.90 -7.78
CA ASP A 101 11.62 5.10 -7.59
C ASP A 101 10.40 5.92 -7.13
N SER A 102 10.57 7.24 -6.94
CA SER A 102 9.53 8.13 -6.39
C SER A 102 8.97 7.71 -5.02
N THR A 103 9.78 7.00 -4.21
CA THR A 103 9.40 6.48 -2.89
C THR A 103 9.85 7.35 -1.71
N ALA A 104 10.67 8.39 -1.95
CA ALA A 104 11.13 9.31 -0.89
C ALA A 104 9.97 10.01 -0.13
N ALA A 105 8.83 10.24 -0.81
CA ALA A 105 7.65 10.81 -0.19
C ALA A 105 6.98 9.88 0.83
N LEU A 106 7.11 8.56 0.63
CA LEU A 106 6.54 7.52 1.49
C LEU A 106 7.28 7.53 2.83
N VAL A 107 8.60 7.25 2.82
CA VAL A 107 9.41 7.29 4.05
C VAL A 107 9.30 8.63 4.78
N GLY A 108 9.26 9.74 4.03
CA GLY A 108 9.03 11.06 4.59
C GLY A 108 7.69 11.19 5.32
N LYS A 109 6.60 10.64 4.78
CA LYS A 109 5.27 10.62 5.43
C LYS A 109 5.31 9.82 6.73
N ARG A 110 5.92 8.64 6.72
CA ARG A 110 6.02 7.77 7.90
C ARG A 110 6.76 8.47 9.04
N LEU A 111 7.94 9.01 8.75
CA LEU A 111 8.73 9.73 9.74
C LEU A 111 8.06 11.04 10.19
N ASN A 112 7.17 11.62 9.37
CA ASN A 112 6.41 12.82 9.71
C ASN A 112 5.39 12.60 10.84
N TYR A 113 5.05 11.35 11.19
CA TYR A 113 4.24 11.08 12.37
C TYR A 113 4.99 11.33 13.68
N GLU A 114 6.32 11.31 13.64
CA GLU A 114 7.17 11.47 14.82
C GLU A 114 7.98 12.77 14.78
N ILE A 115 8.34 13.26 13.60
CA ILE A 115 9.10 14.50 13.41
C ILE A 115 8.35 15.42 12.45
N SER A 116 7.85 16.54 12.96
CA SER A 116 7.07 17.50 12.15
C SER A 116 7.90 18.07 10.99
N GLY A 117 7.32 18.06 9.79
CA GLY A 117 7.94 18.57 8.56
C GLY A 117 8.93 17.60 7.89
N MET A 118 9.09 16.39 8.42
CA MET A 118 10.01 15.39 7.88
C MET A 118 9.70 14.97 6.44
N ARG A 119 8.41 14.99 6.02
CA ARG A 119 8.04 14.68 4.63
C ARG A 119 8.73 15.61 3.64
N SER A 120 8.66 16.92 3.88
CA SER A 120 9.26 17.93 3.01
C SER A 120 10.78 17.85 3.04
N ARG A 121 11.36 17.60 4.23
CA ARG A 121 12.82 17.44 4.39
C ARG A 121 13.35 16.21 3.67
N MET A 122 12.65 15.08 3.73
CA MET A 122 13.07 13.89 2.98
C MET A 122 13.00 14.08 1.48
N LEU A 123 11.97 14.76 0.99
CA LEU A 123 11.89 15.14 -0.42
C LEU A 123 13.04 16.08 -0.82
N SER A 124 13.39 17.03 0.04
CA SER A 124 14.54 17.93 -0.19
C SER A 124 15.86 17.17 -0.21
N ALA A 125 16.10 16.34 0.81
CA ALA A 125 17.28 15.51 0.93
C ALA A 125 17.44 14.54 -0.26
N SER A 126 16.34 13.95 -0.75
CA SER A 126 16.38 13.08 -1.93
C SER A 126 16.75 13.81 -3.22
N ARG A 127 16.29 15.06 -3.40
CA ARG A 127 16.71 15.90 -4.54
C ARG A 127 18.17 16.28 -4.45
N MET A 128 18.64 16.66 -3.26
CA MET A 128 20.05 16.96 -3.01
C MET A 128 20.93 15.74 -3.28
N ALA A 129 20.61 14.59 -2.66
CA ALA A 129 21.38 13.35 -2.79
C ALA A 129 21.46 12.84 -4.23
N ALA A 130 20.42 13.05 -5.04
CA ALA A 130 20.45 12.72 -6.46
C ALA A 130 21.50 13.50 -7.26
N GLY A 131 21.84 14.72 -6.83
CA GLY A 131 22.89 15.56 -7.41
C GLY A 131 24.26 15.39 -6.75
N LEU A 132 24.41 14.50 -5.75
CA LEU A 132 25.70 14.18 -5.15
C LEU A 132 26.31 12.96 -5.85
N ASP A 133 27.54 13.12 -6.32
CA ASP A 133 28.31 12.05 -6.96
C ASP A 133 29.38 11.47 -6.02
N THR A 134 29.98 12.29 -5.15
CA THR A 134 30.99 11.87 -4.16
C THR A 134 30.84 12.62 -2.84
N GLY A 135 31.28 12.01 -1.74
CA GLY A 135 31.26 12.58 -0.39
C GLY A 135 32.33 13.67 -0.16
N PRO A 136 32.41 14.25 1.06
CA PRO A 136 31.74 13.80 2.28
C PRO A 136 30.24 14.15 2.29
N TYR A 137 29.41 13.17 2.62
CA TYR A 137 27.96 13.30 2.67
C TYR A 137 27.52 13.96 3.96
N ARG A 138 28.14 13.65 5.11
CA ARG A 138 27.74 14.19 6.41
C ARG A 138 27.62 15.71 6.39
N ASP A 139 28.67 16.40 5.98
CA ASP A 139 28.69 17.86 5.97
C ASP A 139 27.61 18.44 5.05
N LYS A 140 27.34 17.79 3.90
CA LYS A 140 26.25 18.21 2.99
C LYS A 140 24.88 18.10 3.62
N PHE A 141 24.61 17.02 4.34
CA PHE A 141 23.34 16.87 5.05
C PHE A 141 23.24 17.87 6.21
N LEU A 142 24.32 18.07 6.97
CA LEU A 142 24.35 19.02 8.08
C LEU A 142 24.17 20.48 7.63
N GLU A 143 24.77 20.86 6.49
CA GLU A 143 24.58 22.16 5.84
C GLU A 143 23.15 22.34 5.31
N ALA A 144 22.53 21.26 4.83
CA ALA A 144 21.21 21.32 4.20
C ALA A 144 20.07 21.52 5.21
N ASP A 145 20.11 20.85 6.36
CA ASP A 145 19.12 21.03 7.43
C ASP A 145 19.71 20.66 8.80
N PRO A 146 19.60 21.53 9.83
CA PRO A 146 20.04 21.25 11.19
C PRO A 146 19.43 19.98 11.80
N LEU A 147 18.30 19.49 11.28
CA LEU A 147 17.67 18.25 11.73
C LEU A 147 18.61 17.04 11.63
N TRP A 148 19.53 17.03 10.66
CA TRP A 148 20.50 15.95 10.46
C TRP A 148 21.61 15.93 11.52
N ALA A 149 21.82 17.05 12.22
CA ALA A 149 22.70 17.15 13.39
C ALA A 149 22.03 16.65 14.68
N SER A 150 20.75 16.28 14.67
CA SER A 150 20.06 15.78 15.86
C SER A 150 20.17 14.25 15.96
N PRO A 151 20.74 13.69 17.04
CA PRO A 151 20.71 12.25 17.31
C PRO A 151 19.29 11.66 17.37
N ASP A 152 18.31 12.46 17.80
CA ASP A 152 16.90 12.03 17.86
C ASP A 152 16.35 11.66 16.48
N THR A 153 16.78 12.38 15.44
CA THR A 153 16.42 12.10 14.04
C THR A 153 16.82 10.68 13.66
N TRP A 154 18.05 10.30 13.96
CA TRP A 154 18.62 9.00 13.64
C TRP A 154 17.99 7.89 14.47
N THR A 155 17.65 8.18 15.73
CA THR A 155 16.89 7.27 16.59
C THR A 155 15.51 6.96 16.02
N VAL A 156 14.79 7.99 15.54
CA VAL A 156 13.47 7.83 14.90
C VAL A 156 13.59 7.01 13.61
N ILE A 157 14.60 7.27 12.77
CA ILE A 157 14.86 6.50 11.55
C ILE A 157 15.15 5.03 11.88
N LYS A 158 16.07 4.76 12.82
CA LYS A 158 16.43 3.40 13.27
C LYS A 158 15.22 2.65 13.82
N ARG A 159 14.41 3.30 14.66
CA ARG A 159 13.18 2.72 15.24
C ARG A 159 12.14 2.37 14.17
N ASN A 160 11.91 3.25 13.20
CA ASN A 160 10.94 3.00 12.12
C ASN A 160 11.41 1.94 11.11
N GLY A 161 12.70 1.60 11.11
CA GLY A 161 13.25 0.48 10.34
C GLY A 161 13.16 -0.89 11.02
N ALA A 162 12.73 -0.95 12.29
CA ALA A 162 12.52 -2.21 13.00
C ALA A 162 11.31 -2.96 12.41
N SER A 163 11.44 -4.28 12.27
CA SER A 163 10.36 -5.14 11.75
C SER A 163 9.14 -5.20 12.66
N TRP A 164 9.28 -4.77 13.91
CA TRP A 164 8.28 -4.88 14.95
C TRP A 164 8.22 -3.55 15.70
N THR A 165 7.06 -2.92 15.72
CA THR A 165 6.73 -1.85 16.69
C THR A 165 6.45 -2.50 18.04
N PRO A 166 7.27 -2.27 19.08
CA PRO A 166 6.89 -2.63 20.43
C PRO A 166 5.86 -1.59 20.90
N TYR A 167 4.60 -2.02 20.99
CA TYR A 167 3.59 -1.31 21.78
C TYR A 167 3.71 -1.73 23.24
#